data_AF-A0A8T8K6J5-F1
#
_entry.id   AF-A0A8T8K6J5-F1
#
_cell.length_a   1.000
_cell.length_b   1.000
_cell.length_c   1.000
_cell.angle_alpha   90.00
_cell.angle_beta   90.00
_cell.angle_gamma   90.00
#
_symmetry.space_group_name_H-M   'P 1'
#
loop_
_entity.id
_entity.type
_entity.pdbx_description
1 polymer ?
#
loop_
_entity_poly.entity_id
_entity_poly.type
_entity_poly.pdbx_seq_one_letter_code
_entity_poly.pdbx_strand_id
1 'polypeptide(L)'
;MKQKEISKILNITQPAVSQYISDKRGHGIKFNDQTMDLIKKFALELKEGRSTSTEVIQRTCRIILTRQSETGEIFSEGEGI
;
A
#
# COMPACT_ATOMS: atom_id res chain seq x y z
N MET A 1 8.48 -13.41 -6.72
CA MET A 1 8.85 -13.26 -5.29
C MET A 1 7.96 -14.19 -4.49
N LYS A 2 8.49 -14.88 -3.49
CA LYS A 2 7.72 -15.80 -2.64
C LYS A 2 6.93 -15.02 -1.59
N GLN A 3 5.77 -15.51 -1.15
CA GLN A 3 4.94 -14.84 -0.13
C GLN A 3 5.71 -14.55 1.17
N LYS A 4 6.63 -15.45 1.56
CA LYS A 4 7.55 -15.29 2.71
C LYS A 4 8.49 -14.09 2.58
N GLU A 5 8.88 -13.71 1.37
CA GLU A 5 9.74 -12.54 1.13
C GLU A 5 8.91 -11.26 1.21
N ILE A 6 7.73 -11.27 0.59
CA ILE A 6 6.76 -10.16 0.63
C ILE A 6 6.38 -9.83 2.09
N SER A 7 6.11 -10.86 2.90
CA SER A 7 5.71 -10.71 4.30
C SER A 7 6.79 -10.00 5.13
N LYS A 8 8.07 -10.25 4.83
CA LYS A 8 9.19 -9.58 5.50
C LYS A 8 9.35 -8.12 5.08
N ILE A 9 9.25 -7.84 3.78
CA ILE A 9 9.38 -6.47 3.24
C ILE A 9 8.27 -5.56 3.77
N LEU A 10 7.03 -6.06 3.75
CA LEU A 10 5.86 -5.29 4.18
C LEU A 10 5.59 -5.37 5.69
N ASN A 11 6.39 -6.15 6.43
CA ASN A 11 6.20 -6.41 7.86
C ASN A 11 4.76 -6.85 8.23
N ILE A 12 4.19 -7.76 7.43
CA ILE A 12 2.87 -8.36 7.67
C ILE A 12 2.98 -9.89 7.69
N THR A 13 1.92 -10.58 8.11
CA THR A 13 1.93 -12.05 8.15
C THR A 13 1.79 -12.65 6.75
N GLN A 14 2.35 -13.85 6.52
CA GLN A 14 2.15 -14.58 5.25
C GLN A 14 0.67 -14.84 4.92
N PRO A 15 -0.20 -15.20 5.90
CA PRO A 15 -1.65 -15.26 5.66
C PRO A 15 -2.26 -13.96 5.15
N ALA A 16 -1.81 -12.80 5.66
CA ALA A 16 -2.30 -11.50 5.16
C ALA A 16 -1.90 -11.28 3.69
N VAL A 17 -0.67 -11.64 3.30
CA VAL A 17 -0.24 -11.61 1.89
C VAL A 17 -1.12 -12.52 1.04
N SER A 18 -1.37 -13.75 1.48
CA SER A 18 -2.25 -14.70 0.80
C SER A 18 -3.66 -14.14 0.59
N GLN A 19 -4.21 -13.43 1.58
CA GLN A 19 -5.53 -12.80 1.47
C GLN A 19 -5.60 -11.70 0.42
N TYR A 20 -4.56 -10.90 0.23
CA TYR A 20 -4.51 -9.90 -0.85
C TYR A 20 -4.31 -10.53 -2.22
N ILE A 21 -3.52 -11.61 -2.34
CA ILE A 21 -3.31 -12.31 -3.62
C ILE A 21 -4.56 -13.10 -4.05
N SER A 22 -5.31 -13.64 -3.08
CA SER A 22 -6.54 -14.41 -3.33
C SER A 22 -7.80 -13.54 -3.38
N ASP A 23 -7.65 -12.22 -3.51
CA ASP A 23 -8.76 -11.26 -3.60
C ASP A 23 -9.72 -11.25 -2.40
N LYS A 24 -9.37 -11.91 -1.28
CA LYS A 24 -10.15 -11.86 -0.04
C LYS A 24 -10.12 -10.48 0.62
N ARG A 25 -9.15 -9.64 0.25
CA ARG A 25 -9.02 -8.23 0.66
C ARG A 25 -8.67 -7.38 -0.55
N GLY A 26 -9.18 -6.15 -0.60
CA GLY A 26 -8.76 -5.15 -1.59
C GLY A 26 -9.35 -5.29 -3.01
N HIS A 27 -10.02 -6.38 -3.35
CA HIS A 27 -10.56 -6.63 -4.71
C HIS A 27 -11.54 -5.56 -5.23
N GLY A 28 -12.25 -4.88 -4.31
CA GLY A 28 -13.19 -3.81 -4.67
C GLY A 28 -12.55 -2.42 -4.79
N ILE A 29 -11.26 -2.28 -4.42
CA ILE A 29 -10.59 -0.98 -4.39
C ILE A 29 -10.05 -0.67 -5.78
N LYS A 30 -10.65 0.33 -6.42
CA LYS A 30 -10.14 0.90 -7.68
C LYS A 30 -9.24 2.09 -7.37
N PHE A 31 -8.15 2.20 -8.12
CA PHE A 31 -7.27 3.36 -8.14
C PHE A 31 -7.27 3.90 -9.57
N ASN A 32 -7.14 5.22 -9.72
CA ASN A 32 -6.91 5.79 -11.04
C ASN A 32 -5.46 5.52 -11.51
N ASP A 33 -5.15 5.93 -12.73
CA ASP A 33 -3.84 5.69 -13.34
C ASP A 33 -2.70 6.37 -12.55
N GLN A 34 -2.92 7.59 -12.06
CA GLN A 34 -1.93 8.35 -11.30
C GLN A 34 -1.54 7.62 -10.00
N THR A 35 -2.53 7.26 -9.18
CA THR A 35 -2.33 6.58 -7.91
C THR A 35 -1.75 5.18 -8.14
N MET A 36 -2.22 4.47 -9.17
CA MET A 36 -1.69 3.16 -9.55
C MET A 36 -0.21 3.23 -9.96
N ASP A 37 0.20 4.25 -10.69
CA ASP A 37 1.60 4.46 -11.07
C ASP A 37 2.50 4.74 -9.88
N LEU A 38 2.03 5.52 -8.89
CA LEU A 38 2.75 5.75 -7.64
C LEU A 38 2.94 4.44 -6.86
N ILE A 39 1.89 3.63 -6.74
CA ILE A 39 1.94 2.32 -6.09
C ILE A 39 2.94 1.40 -6.79
N LYS A 40 2.90 1.30 -8.12
CA LYS A 40 3.82 0.44 -8.91
C LYS A 40 5.28 0.85 -8.74
N LYS A 41 5.58 2.15 -8.85
CA LYS A 41 6.94 2.68 -8.67
C LYS A 41 7.45 2.37 -7.27
N PHE A 42 6.63 2.62 -6.26
CA PHE A 42 7.02 2.38 -4.88
C PHE A 42 7.20 0.88 -4.59
N ALA A 43 6.33 0.01 -5.09
CA ALA A 43 6.48 -1.44 -4.96
C ALA A 43 7.77 -1.97 -5.60
N LEU A 44 8.19 -1.40 -6.73
CA LEU A 44 9.46 -1.76 -7.38
C LEU A 44 10.66 -1.37 -6.51
N GLU A 45 10.67 -0.17 -5.94
CA GLU A 45 11.75 0.28 -5.06
C GLU A 45 11.84 -0.52 -3.76
N LEU A 46 10.69 -0.87 -3.16
CA LEU A 46 10.63 -1.75 -1.99
C LEU A 46 11.24 -3.12 -2.30
N LYS A 47 10.91 -3.68 -3.48
CA LYS A 47 11.48 -4.95 -3.94
C LYS A 47 12.99 -4.88 -4.13
N GLU A 48 13.50 -3.76 -4.62
CA GLU A 48 14.93 -3.55 -4.86
C GLU A 48 15.70 -3.12 -3.61
N GLY A 49 15.03 -2.92 -2.47
CA GLY A 49 15.65 -2.50 -1.21
C GLY A 49 16.20 -1.06 -1.26
N ARG A 50 15.69 -0.23 -2.16
CA ARG A 50 16.16 1.16 -2.38
C ARG A 50 15.45 2.20 -1.52
N SER A 51 14.53 1.80 -0.65
CA SER A 51 13.75 2.72 0.19
C SER A 51 14.14 2.58 1.66
N THR A 52 14.44 3.70 2.29
CA THR A 52 14.63 3.81 3.74
C THR A 52 13.29 3.78 4.48
N SER A 53 13.27 3.41 5.77
CA SER A 53 12.05 3.37 6.58
C SER A 53 11.28 4.70 6.58
N THR A 54 11.99 5.83 6.56
CA THR A 54 11.38 7.17 6.50
C THR A 54 10.71 7.43 5.15
N GLU A 55 11.34 7.05 4.04
CA GLU A 55 10.77 7.18 2.70
C GLU A 55 9.55 6.30 2.52
N VAL A 56 9.51 5.12 3.17
CA VAL A 56 8.36 4.23 3.14
C VAL A 56 7.12 4.91 3.71
N ILE A 57 7.26 5.57 4.86
CA ILE A 57 6.15 6.31 5.49
C ILE A 57 5.71 7.46 4.58
N GLN A 58 6.65 8.30 4.13
CA GLN A 58 6.34 9.47 3.30
C GLN A 58 5.63 9.08 2.00
N ARG A 59 6.10 8.03 1.30
CA ARG A 59 5.50 7.57 0.05
C ARG A 59 4.13 6.95 0.27
N THR A 60 3.95 6.20 1.35
CA THR A 60 2.65 5.64 1.73
C THR A 60 1.63 6.74 1.99
N CYS A 61 1.99 7.74 2.81
CA CYS A 61 1.14 8.90 3.08
C CYS A 61 0.82 9.66 1.79
N ARG A 62 1.79 9.85 0.90
CA ARG A 62 1.57 10.53 -0.38
C ARG A 62 0.57 9.78 -1.27
N ILE A 63 0.65 8.45 -1.34
CA ILE A 63 -0.34 7.63 -2.07
C ILE A 63 -1.74 7.82 -1.48
N ILE A 64 -1.86 7.81 -0.14
CA ILE A 64 -3.14 7.99 0.55
C ILE A 64 -3.73 9.39 0.25
N LEU A 65 -2.93 10.44 0.38
CA LEU A 65 -3.36 11.82 0.08
C LEU A 65 -3.76 12.01 -1.38
N THR A 66 -3.00 11.39 -2.30
CA THR A 66 -3.30 11.43 -3.73
C THR A 66 -4.66 10.79 -3.99
N ARG A 67 -4.91 9.61 -3.41
CA ARG A 67 -6.22 8.94 -3.50
C ARG A 67 -7.36 9.77 -2.88
N GLN A 68 -7.16 10.37 -1.72
CA GLN A 68 -8.19 11.19 -1.05
C GLN A 68 -8.58 12.42 -1.89
N SER A 69 -7.61 13.05 -2.55
CA SER A 69 -7.85 14.15 -3.48
C SER A 69 -8.73 13.74 -4.67
N GLU A 70 -8.74 12.44 -5.00
CA GLU A 70 -9.53 11.87 -6.10
C GLU A 70 -10.94 11.44 -5.66
N THR A 71 -11.09 10.94 -4.42
CA THR A 71 -12.38 10.45 -3.90
C THR A 71 -13.19 11.52 -3.17
N GLY A 72 -12.58 12.65 -2.80
CA GLY A 72 -13.22 13.68 -1.96
C GLY A 72 -13.47 13.22 -0.51
N GLU A 73 -13.02 12.03 -0.13
CA GLU A 73 -13.17 11.49 1.21
C GLU A 73 -12.01 11.97 2.08
N ILE A 74 -12.32 12.92 2.98
CA ILE A 74 -11.43 13.28 4.09
C ILE A 74 -11.60 12.18 5.13
N PHE A 75 -10.55 11.42 5.44
CA PHE A 75 -10.57 10.57 6.63
C PHE A 75 -10.63 11.50 7.85
N SER A 76 -11.82 11.66 8.42
CA SER A 76 -11.97 12.25 9.75
C SER A 76 -11.23 11.36 10.74
N GLU A 77 -10.23 11.94 11.41
CA GLU A 77 -9.61 11.30 12.56
C GLU A 77 -10.70 10.93 13.59
N GLY A 78 -10.67 9.69 14.07
CA GLY A 78 -11.36 9.29 15.28
C GLY A 78 -12.57 8.37 15.07
N GLU A 79 -12.31 7.07 15.13
CA GLU A 79 -13.01 6.22 16.09
C GLU A 79 -11.95 5.35 16.77
N GLY A 80 -11.34 5.92 17.81
CA GLY A 80 -10.81 5.10 18.88
C GLY A 80 -11.95 4.82 19.85
N ILE A 81 -12.36 3.56 19.95
CA ILE A 81 -12.79 2.88 21.18
C ILE A 81 -12.31 1.43 21.06
#